data_AF-A0A1M4ZS28-F1
#
_entry.id   AF-A0A1M4ZS28-F1
#
_cell.length_a   1.000
_cell.length_b   1.000
_cell.length_c   1.000
_cell.angle_alpha   90.00
_cell.angle_beta   90.00
_cell.angle_gamma   90.00
#
_symmetry.space_group_name_H-M   'P 1'
#
loop_
_entity.id
_entity.type
_entity.pdbx_description
1 polymer ?
#
loop_
_entity_poly.entity_id
_entity_poly.type
_entity_poly.pdbx_seq_one_letter_code
_entity_poly.pdbx_strand_id
1 'polypeptide(L)'
;MSKNIDPNLLFTFEPFRIWFTTSHTTKRKMHVQKELGFGTKTMSKIWGDQFPMRSDIIAKICLTYDLKLDQVMRMRTKDEIEKLKESLD
;
A
#
# COMPACT_ATOMS: atom_id res chain seq x y z
N MET A 1 -23.86 12.16 -13.47
CA MET A 1 -22.50 12.32 -14.01
C MET A 1 -21.57 11.45 -13.19
N SER A 2 -21.00 10.39 -13.76
CA SER A 2 -19.98 9.60 -13.07
C SER A 2 -18.75 10.48 -12.93
N LYS A 3 -18.47 10.96 -11.71
CA LYS A 3 -17.20 11.64 -11.43
C LYS A 3 -16.09 10.63 -11.76
N ASN A 4 -15.22 10.96 -12.72
CA ASN A 4 -14.07 10.11 -13.04
C ASN A 4 -13.28 9.89 -11.75
N ILE A 5 -13.25 8.64 -11.26
CA ILE A 5 -12.45 8.30 -10.09
C ILE A 5 -11.00 8.23 -10.57
N ASP A 6 -10.11 9.00 -9.94
CA ASP A 6 -8.67 8.86 -10.19
C ASP A 6 -8.28 7.40 -9.86
N PRO A 7 -7.80 6.62 -10.86
CA PRO A 7 -7.43 5.23 -10.63
C PRO A 7 -6.33 5.07 -9.56
N ASN A 8 -5.57 6.12 -9.26
CA ASN A 8 -4.54 6.09 -8.22
C ASN A 8 -5.14 6.03 -6.81
N LEU A 9 -6.41 6.41 -6.62
CA LEU A 9 -7.11 6.36 -5.33
C LEU A 9 -7.81 5.03 -5.06
N LEU A 10 -7.90 4.15 -6.05
CA LEU A 10 -8.70 2.92 -5.94
C LEU A 10 -8.10 1.88 -5.00
N PHE A 11 -6.78 1.86 -4.84
CA PHE A 11 -6.07 0.83 -4.10
C PHE A 11 -5.33 1.39 -2.89
N THR A 12 -5.04 0.49 -1.95
CA THR A 12 -4.27 0.80 -0.75
C THR A 12 -3.44 -0.39 -0.30
N PHE A 13 -2.23 -0.12 0.16
CA PHE A 13 -1.35 -1.06 0.89
C PHE A 13 -1.61 -1.03 2.41
N GLU A 14 -2.71 -0.42 2.86
CA GLU A 14 -3.07 -0.39 4.27
C GLU A 14 -3.07 -1.78 4.94
N PRO A 15 -3.64 -2.86 4.35
CA PRO A 15 -3.59 -4.19 4.96
C PRO A 15 -2.15 -4.62 5.29
N PHE A 16 -1.22 -4.42 4.36
CA PHE A 16 0.20 -4.72 4.58
C PHE A 16 0.80 -3.87 5.70
N ARG A 17 0.51 -2.55 5.70
CA ARG A 17 1.05 -1.64 6.73
C ARG A 17 0.57 -2.00 8.12
N ILE A 18 -0.74 -2.27 8.27
CA ILE A 18 -1.34 -2.70 9.53
C ILE A 18 -0.72 -4.02 9.96
N TRP A 19 -0.71 -5.03 9.08
CA TRP A 19 -0.12 -6.33 9.38
C TRP A 19 1.33 -6.19 9.85
N PHE A 20 2.15 -5.40 9.15
CA PHE A 20 3.55 -5.24 9.50
C PHE A 20 3.73 -4.59 10.87
N THR A 21 3.01 -3.50 11.16
CA THR A 21 3.11 -2.81 12.46
C THR A 21 2.56 -3.63 13.60
N THR A 22 1.53 -4.46 13.37
CA THR A 22 0.94 -5.31 14.41
C THR A 22 1.78 -6.57 14.67
N SER A 23 2.32 -7.20 13.62
CA SER A 23 3.08 -8.45 13.73
C SER A 23 4.55 -8.22 14.09
N HIS A 24 5.06 -7.00 13.91
CA HIS A 24 6.46 -6.66 14.17
C HIS A 24 6.58 -5.35 14.96
N THR A 25 6.13 -5.35 16.20
CA THR A 25 6.07 -4.16 17.07
C THR A 25 7.41 -3.45 17.29
N THR A 26 8.53 -4.16 17.13
CA THR A 26 9.90 -3.60 17.25
C THR A 26 10.49 -3.16 15.90
N LYS A 27 9.90 -3.58 14.78
CA LYS A 27 10.41 -3.24 13.44
C LYS A 27 9.78 -1.95 12.94
N ARG A 28 10.56 -1.24 12.12
CA ARG A 28 10.17 0.02 11.46
C ARG A 28 10.18 -0.14 9.95
N LYS A 29 9.62 0.83 9.22
CA LYS A 29 9.65 0.90 7.74
C LYS A 29 11.01 0.57 7.11
N MET A 30 12.11 1.00 7.72
CA MET A 30 13.47 0.69 7.23
C MET A 30 13.82 -0.80 7.25
N HIS A 31 13.21 -1.60 8.11
CA HIS A 31 13.41 -3.04 8.16
C HIS A 31 12.75 -3.69 6.96
N VAL A 32 11.53 -3.29 6.61
CA VAL A 32 10.86 -3.73 5.37
C VAL A 32 11.70 -3.37 4.15
N GLN A 33 12.26 -2.16 4.13
CA GLN A 33 13.15 -1.74 3.05
C GLN A 33 14.34 -2.71 2.88
N LYS A 34 14.97 -3.10 3.99
CA LYS A 34 16.11 -4.01 4.01
C LYS A 34 15.70 -5.45 3.64
N GLU A 35 14.63 -5.96 4.23
CA GLU A 35 14.11 -7.33 4.01
C GLU A 35 13.66 -7.54 2.57
N LEU A 36 12.96 -6.57 1.98
CA LEU A 36 12.52 -6.61 0.58
C LEU A 36 13.57 -6.10 -0.41
N GLY A 37 14.69 -5.54 0.05
CA GLY A 37 15.70 -4.91 -0.81
C GLY A 37 15.12 -3.80 -1.70
N PHE A 38 14.14 -3.05 -1.20
CA PHE A 38 13.52 -1.97 -1.95
C PHE A 38 14.28 -0.65 -1.82
N GLY A 39 14.22 0.17 -2.86
CA GLY A 39 14.69 1.55 -2.80
C GLY A 39 13.74 2.44 -2.00
N THR A 40 14.27 3.56 -1.49
CA THR A 40 13.48 4.54 -0.72
C THR A 40 12.25 5.03 -1.48
N LYS A 41 12.35 5.23 -2.81
CA LYS A 41 11.21 5.65 -3.64
C LYS A 41 10.08 4.62 -3.63
N THR A 42 10.39 3.34 -3.82
CA THR A 42 9.39 2.24 -3.77
C THR A 42 8.74 2.19 -2.38
N MET A 43 9.53 2.32 -1.33
CA MET A 43 9.03 2.34 0.04
C MET A 43 8.13 3.55 0.34
N SER A 44 8.44 4.72 -0.21
CA SER A 44 7.56 5.89 -0.12
C SER A 44 6.24 5.67 -0.84
N LYS A 45 6.27 5.03 -2.02
CA LYS A 45 5.04 4.69 -2.72
C LYS A 45 4.15 3.70 -1.95
N ILE A 46 4.74 2.64 -1.38
CA ILE A 46 4.00 1.66 -0.57
C ILE A 46 3.43 2.31 0.70
N TRP A 47 4.19 3.18 1.37
CA TRP A 47 3.71 3.83 2.59
C TRP A 47 2.70 4.94 2.36
N GLY A 48 2.74 5.59 1.19
CA GLY A 48 1.87 6.70 0.83
C GLY A 48 0.77 6.34 -0.16
N ASP A 49 0.53 5.04 -0.43
CA ASP A 49 -0.45 4.57 -1.41
C ASP A 49 -0.33 5.24 -2.78
N GLN A 50 0.90 5.41 -3.25
CA GLN A 50 1.17 6.06 -4.54
C GLN A 50 1.17 5.03 -5.66
N PHE A 51 0.03 4.93 -6.34
CA PHE A 51 -0.14 4.15 -7.55
C PHE A 51 0.18 4.98 -8.81
N PRO A 52 0.52 4.33 -9.94
CA PRO A 52 0.60 2.88 -10.17
C PRO A 52 1.86 2.24 -9.55
N MET A 53 1.70 0.96 -9.17
CA MET A 53 2.76 0.09 -8.67
C MET A 53 2.97 -1.08 -9.64
N ARG A 54 4.22 -1.46 -9.87
CA ARG A 54 4.52 -2.67 -10.65
C ARG A 54 4.10 -3.91 -9.87
N SER A 55 3.57 -4.92 -10.57
CA SER A 55 3.10 -6.17 -9.96
C SER A 55 4.23 -7.00 -9.33
N ASP A 56 5.46 -6.89 -9.82
CA ASP A 56 6.63 -7.56 -9.25
C ASP A 56 6.93 -7.11 -7.81
N ILE A 57 6.67 -5.83 -7.50
CA ILE A 57 6.79 -5.28 -6.14
C ILE A 57 5.77 -5.94 -5.21
N ILE A 58 4.53 -6.08 -5.67
CA ILE A 58 3.44 -6.70 -4.90
C ILE A 58 3.76 -8.19 -4.68
N ALA A 59 4.14 -8.91 -5.74
CA ALA A 59 4.52 -10.31 -5.67
C ALA A 59 5.69 -10.55 -4.70
N LYS A 60 6.70 -9.66 -4.70
CA LYS A 60 7.82 -9.78 -3.76
C LYS A 60 7.38 -9.65 -2.30
N ILE A 61 6.44 -8.76 -1.99
CA ILE A 61 5.88 -8.65 -0.63
C ILE A 61 5.18 -9.95 -0.25
N CYS A 62 4.30 -10.46 -1.12
CA CYS A 62 3.58 -11.72 -0.89
C CYS A 62 4.56 -12.87 -0.60
N LEU A 63 5.58 -13.04 -1.44
CA LEU A 63 6.53 -14.15 -1.32
C LEU A 63 7.47 -14.01 -0.12
N THR A 64 7.90 -12.80 0.23
CA THR A 64 8.86 -12.59 1.33
C THR A 64 8.21 -12.80 2.70
N TYR A 65 6.94 -12.43 2.83
CA TYR A 65 6.21 -12.48 4.10
C TYR A 65 5.16 -13.58 4.18
N ASP A 66 5.08 -14.44 3.16
CA ASP A 66 4.05 -15.48 3.01
C ASP A 66 2.62 -14.93 3.18
N LEU A 67 2.33 -13.85 2.44
CA LEU A 67 1.06 -13.14 2.47
C LEU A 67 0.25 -13.36 1.19
N LYS A 68 -1.06 -13.43 1.33
CA LYS A 68 -2.00 -13.36 0.22
C LYS A 68 -2.14 -11.93 -0.29
N LEU A 69 -2.61 -11.78 -1.53
CA LEU A 69 -2.77 -10.47 -2.18
C LEU A 69 -3.67 -9.51 -1.38
N ASP A 70 -4.76 -10.01 -0.80
CA ASP A 70 -5.72 -9.26 0.03
C ASP A 70 -5.13 -8.81 1.39
N GLN A 71 -4.13 -9.52 1.89
CA GLN A 71 -3.34 -9.12 3.06
C GLN A 71 -2.27 -8.08 2.70
N VAL A 72 -1.92 -7.94 1.42
CA VAL A 72 -0.96 -6.94 0.96
C VAL A 72 -1.67 -5.64 0.55
N MET A 73 -2.75 -5.76 -0.21
CA MET A 73 -3.48 -4.62 -0.73
C MET A 73 -4.97 -4.91 -0.88
N ARG A 74 -5.77 -3.84 -0.82
CA ARG A 74 -7.21 -3.91 -1.08
C ARG A 74 -7.68 -2.72 -1.90
N MET A 75 -8.90 -2.81 -2.41
CA MET A 75 -9.60 -1.63 -2.90
C MET A 75 -10.05 -0.75 -1.74
N ARG A 76 -10.04 0.57 -1.95
CA ARG A 76 -10.67 1.52 -1.05
C ARG A 76 -12.19 1.42 -1.14
N THR A 77 -12.84 1.67 -0.01
CA THR A 77 -14.28 1.88 0.05
C THR A 77 -14.64 3.23 -0.57
N LYS A 78 -15.91 3.42 -0.93
CA LYS A 78 -16.40 4.69 -1.49
C LYS A 78 -16.15 5.86 -0.54
N ASP A 79 -16.39 5.65 0.76
CA ASP A 79 -16.23 6.70 1.77
C ASP A 79 -14.77 7.12 1.94
N GLU A 80 -13.82 6.18 1.85
CA GLU A 80 -12.39 6.52 1.84
C GLU A 80 -11.99 7.34 0.61
N ILE A 81 -12.56 7.01 -0.56
CA ILE A 81 -12.29 7.73 -1.80
C ILE A 81 -12.85 9.16 -1.73
N GLU A 82 -14.07 9.36 -1.23
CA GLU A 82 -14.65 10.71 -1.11
C GLU A 82 -13.87 11.58 -0.11
N LYS A 83 -13.47 11.03 1.04
CA LYS A 83 -12.62 11.75 2.01
C LYS A 83 -11.29 12.19 1.43
N LEU A 84 -10.66 11.35 0.61
CA LEU A 84 -9.39 11.69 -0.04
C LEU A 84 -9.57 12.82 -1.07
N LYS A 85 -10.70 12.87 -1.77
CA LYS A 85 -11.02 13.98 -2.69
C LYS A 85 -11.15 15.31 -1.94
N GLU A 86 -11.89 15.32 -0.82
CA GLU A 86 -12.06 16.52 0.01
C GLU A 86 -10.74 17.06 0.56
N SER A 87 -9.73 16.20 0.75
CA SER A 87 -8.40 16.61 1.23
C SER A 87 -7.45 17.14 0.14
N LEU A 88 -7.84 16.99 -1.14
CA LEU A 88 -7.06 17.44 -2.29
C LEU A 88 -7.56 18.79 -2.85
N ASP A 89 -8.77 19.21 -2.45
CA ASP A 89 -9.36 20.52 -2.74
C ASP A 89 -8.96 21.56 -1.67
#